data_AF-A0A9P6HB96-F1
#
_entry.id   AF-A0A9P6HB96-F1
#
_cell.length_a   1.000
_cell.length_b   1.000
_cell.length_c   1.000
_cell.angle_alpha   90.00
_cell.angle_beta   90.00
_cell.angle_gamma   90.00
#
_symmetry.space_group_name_H-M   'P 1'
#
loop_
_entity.id
_entity.type
_entity.pdbx_description
1 polymer ?
#
loop_
_entity_poly.entity_id
_entity_poly.type
_entity_poly.pdbx_seq_one_letter_code
_entity_poly.pdbx_strand_id
1 'polypeptide(L)'
;CDYAQENQRIPDLKRHIITHNRWLEPEKWICCGVGMERAHLYGTGIKQGMTDEECIKAGAYDFRGRLMIGGCMKTFARRDALKRHVDNRNISCVGHM
;
A
#
# COMPACT_ATOMS: atom_id res chain seq x y z
N CYS A 1 16.16 -1.64 22.86
CA CYS A 1 16.39 -0.29 22.29
C CYS A 1 16.35 0.71 23.43
N ASP A 2 17.05 1.83 23.29
CA ASP A 2 17.14 2.87 24.34
C ASP A 2 16.03 3.93 24.21
N TYR A 3 14.88 3.55 23.66
CA TYR A 3 13.75 4.46 23.49
C TYR A 3 13.14 4.81 24.86
N ALA A 4 13.16 6.10 25.18
CA ALA A 4 12.44 6.68 26.30
C ALA A 4 11.29 7.55 25.76
N GLN A 5 10.05 7.27 26.17
CA GLN A 5 8.90 8.06 25.77
C GLN A 5 8.88 9.38 26.57
N GLU A 6 9.17 10.50 25.93
CA GLU A 6 9.22 11.82 26.58
C GLU A 6 7.82 12.41 26.83
N ASN A 7 6.89 12.13 25.93
CA ASN A 7 5.49 12.51 26.10
C ASN A 7 4.75 11.36 26.81
N GLN A 8 3.74 11.60 27.65
CA GLN A 8 3.01 10.51 28.32
C GLN A 8 1.88 9.93 27.46
N ARG A 9 1.97 10.03 26.13
CA ARG A 9 0.89 9.61 25.23
C ARG A 9 0.98 8.13 24.93
N ILE A 10 0.13 7.35 25.60
CA ILE A 10 -0.04 5.91 25.38
C ILE A 10 -0.04 5.47 23.89
N PRO A 11 -0.65 6.20 22.93
CA PRO A 11 -0.57 5.83 21.52
C PRO A 11 0.84 5.73 20.94
N ASP A 12 1.77 6.58 21.41
CA ASP A 12 3.15 6.60 20.93
C ASP A 12 3.94 5.41 21.48
N LEU A 13 3.76 5.07 22.77
CA LEU A 13 4.31 3.85 23.36
C LEU A 13 3.78 2.59 22.67
N LYS A 14 2.47 2.50 22.43
CA LYS A 14 1.88 1.36 21.71
C LYS A 14 2.50 1.20 20.32
N ARG A 15 2.69 2.32 19.60
CA ARG A 15 3.34 2.30 18.28
C ARG A 15 4.81 1.89 18.36
N HIS A 16 5.52 2.31 19.40
CA HIS A 16 6.89 1.90 19.64
C HIS A 16 6.97 0.38 19.83
N ILE A 17 6.14 -0.20 20.70
CA ILE A 17 6.07 -1.66 20.95
C ILE A 17 5.81 -2.44 19.66
N ILE A 18 4.89 -1.96 18.81
CA ILE A 18 4.60 -2.60 17.50
C ILE A 18 5.84 -2.68 16.61
N THR A 19 6.79 -1.76 16.73
CA THR A 19 8.03 -1.78 15.93
C THR A 19 8.90 -2.98 16.28
N HIS A 20 8.94 -3.38 17.56
CA HIS A 20 9.57 -4.64 17.96
C HIS A 20 8.79 -5.83 17.42
N ASN A 21 7.46 -5.80 17.41
CA ASN A 21 6.70 -6.94 16.92
C ASN A 21 6.51 -6.99 15.39
N ARG A 22 7.22 -6.16 14.61
CA ARG A 22 7.02 -6.05 13.15
C ARG A 22 7.26 -7.38 12.42
N TRP A 23 8.21 -8.19 12.89
CA TRP A 23 8.52 -9.49 12.28
C TRP A 23 7.41 -10.53 12.47
N LEU A 24 6.46 -10.32 13.40
CA LEU A 24 5.31 -11.20 13.60
C LEU A 24 4.17 -10.90 12.63
N GLU A 25 4.10 -9.66 12.10
CA GLU A 25 3.14 -9.25 11.08
C GLU A 25 3.87 -8.65 9.87
N PRO A 26 4.72 -9.43 9.17
CA PRO A 26 5.32 -8.96 7.93
C PRO A 26 4.17 -8.61 6.96
N GLU A 27 4.30 -7.50 6.23
CA GLU A 27 3.46 -7.21 5.05
C GLU A 27 2.03 -6.69 5.30
N LYS A 28 1.77 -6.02 6.42
CA LYS A 28 0.42 -5.46 6.68
C LYS A 28 0.05 -4.27 5.78
N TRP A 29 1.03 -3.42 5.42
CA TRP A 29 0.79 -2.19 4.67
C TRP A 29 1.68 -2.14 3.43
N ILE A 30 1.17 -2.61 2.30
CA ILE A 30 1.86 -2.60 1.00
C ILE A 30 1.09 -1.67 0.05
N CYS A 31 1.79 -0.83 -0.70
CA CYS A 31 1.19 -0.10 -1.81
C CYS A 31 0.97 -1.05 -3.00
N CYS A 32 -0.12 -1.82 -2.94
CA CYS A 32 -0.47 -2.78 -3.98
C CYS A 32 -1.28 -2.19 -5.13
N GLY A 33 -1.71 -0.93 -5.07
CA GLY A 33 -2.47 -0.30 -6.15
C GLY A 33 -3.98 -0.53 -6.01
N VAL A 34 -4.67 -0.59 -7.15
CA VAL A 34 -6.10 -0.94 -7.24
C VAL A 34 -6.30 -2.24 -8.01
N GLY A 35 -7.37 -2.95 -7.69
CA GLY A 35 -7.80 -4.13 -8.45
C GLY A 35 -8.30 -3.76 -9.84
N MET A 36 -8.26 -4.73 -10.75
CA MET A 36 -8.65 -4.57 -12.16
C MET A 36 -10.09 -4.07 -12.32
N GLU A 37 -10.99 -4.44 -11.39
CA GLU A 37 -12.38 -4.03 -11.40
C GLU A 37 -12.57 -2.51 -11.21
N ARG A 38 -11.56 -1.84 -10.65
CA ARG A 38 -11.56 -0.38 -10.43
C ARG A 38 -10.50 0.35 -11.24
N ALA A 39 -9.56 -0.35 -11.87
CA ALA A 39 -8.39 0.25 -12.53
C ALA A 39 -8.76 1.36 -13.56
N HIS A 40 -9.86 1.18 -14.28
CA HIS A 40 -10.38 2.15 -15.24
C HIS A 40 -10.80 3.50 -14.62
N LEU A 41 -11.08 3.54 -13.31
CA LEU A 41 -11.45 4.76 -12.58
C LEU A 41 -10.25 5.64 -12.20
N TYR A 42 -9.03 5.10 -12.29
CA TYR A 42 -7.81 5.73 -11.77
C TYR A 42 -6.80 6.12 -12.86
N GLY A 43 -7.21 6.13 -14.13
CA GLY A 43 -6.32 6.54 -15.22
C GLY A 43 -5.10 5.64 -15.42
N THR A 44 -5.20 4.36 -15.02
CA THR A 44 -4.10 3.38 -15.06
C THR A 44 -3.79 2.85 -16.47
N GLY A 45 -4.55 3.26 -17.48
CA GLY A 45 -4.47 2.73 -18.84
C GLY A 45 -5.31 1.47 -19.08
N ILE A 46 -5.84 0.86 -18.02
CA ILE A 46 -6.75 -0.29 -18.12
C ILE A 46 -8.14 0.13 -18.57
N LYS A 47 -8.68 -0.57 -19.56
CA LYS A 47 -10.04 -0.44 -20.07
C LYS A 47 -10.86 -1.67 -19.72
N GLN A 48 -12.18 -1.50 -19.63
CA GLN A 48 -13.07 -2.65 -19.44
C GLN A 48 -12.98 -3.60 -20.63
N GLY A 49 -12.92 -4.90 -20.36
CA GLY A 49 -12.84 -5.96 -21.38
C GLY A 49 -11.44 -6.29 -21.88
N MET A 50 -10.37 -5.68 -21.34
CA MET A 50 -8.99 -6.10 -21.60
C MET A 50 -8.74 -7.51 -21.02
N THR A 51 -7.93 -8.31 -21.71
CA THR A 51 -7.50 -9.61 -21.20
C THR A 51 -6.42 -9.46 -20.12
N ASP A 52 -6.21 -10.50 -19.32
CA ASP A 52 -5.17 -10.51 -18.29
C ASP A 52 -3.78 -10.26 -18.89
N GLU A 53 -3.48 -10.80 -20.07
CA GLU A 53 -2.21 -10.60 -20.77
C GLU A 53 -1.99 -9.15 -21.19
N GLU A 54 -3.04 -8.47 -21.67
CA GLU A 54 -2.98 -7.05 -22.02
C GLU A 54 -2.79 -6.19 -20.77
N CYS A 55 -3.44 -6.55 -19.68
CA CYS A 55 -3.31 -5.87 -18.40
C CYS A 55 -1.90 -6.00 -17.82
N ILE A 56 -1.30 -7.20 -17.89
CA ILE A 56 0.09 -7.44 -17.48
C ILE A 56 1.06 -6.60 -18.32
N LYS A 57 0.85 -6.51 -19.65
CA LYS A 57 1.64 -5.63 -20.52
C LYS A 57 1.51 -4.15 -20.15
N ALA A 58 0.36 -3.73 -19.64
CA ALA A 58 0.12 -2.38 -19.14
C ALA A 58 0.72 -2.13 -17.73
N GLY A 59 1.36 -3.13 -17.12
CA GLY A 59 2.01 -3.01 -15.81
C GLY A 59 1.19 -3.54 -14.64
N ALA A 60 0.14 -4.32 -14.89
CA ALA A 60 -0.52 -5.08 -13.83
C ALA A 60 0.38 -6.23 -13.34
N TYR A 61 0.22 -6.61 -12.08
CA TYR A 61 0.96 -7.68 -11.43
C TYR A 61 0.07 -8.48 -10.48
N ASP A 62 0.43 -9.74 -10.23
CA ASP A 62 -0.23 -10.52 -9.18
C ASP A 62 0.15 -9.98 -7.80
N PHE A 63 -0.86 -9.78 -6.96
CA PHE A 63 -0.70 -9.55 -5.55
C PHE A 63 -1.72 -10.39 -4.78
N ARG A 64 -1.23 -11.47 -4.16
CA ARG A 64 -2.05 -12.40 -3.35
C ARG A 64 -3.19 -13.02 -4.16
N GLY A 65 -2.90 -13.46 -5.40
CA GLY A 65 -3.87 -14.12 -6.27
C GLY A 65 -4.88 -13.18 -6.93
N ARG A 66 -4.58 -11.88 -6.99
CA ARG A 66 -5.40 -10.87 -7.64
C ARG A 66 -4.50 -9.97 -8.48
N LEU A 67 -4.90 -9.70 -9.71
CA LEU A 67 -4.25 -8.70 -10.54
C LEU A 67 -4.52 -7.31 -9.97
N MET A 68 -3.43 -6.56 -9.77
CA MET A 68 -3.44 -5.20 -9.27
C MET A 68 -2.59 -4.32 -10.19
N ILE A 69 -2.86 -3.01 -10.20
CA ILE A 69 -2.08 -2.04 -10.97
C ILE A 69 -1.97 -0.70 -10.26
N GLY A 70 -0.92 0.05 -10.57
CA GLY A 70 -0.75 1.44 -10.13
C GLY A 70 -0.27 1.58 -8.69
N GLY A 71 0.24 0.51 -8.07
CA GLY A 71 0.99 0.57 -6.82
C GLY A 71 2.49 0.54 -7.06
N CYS A 72 3.28 0.99 -6.07
CA CYS A 72 4.75 0.91 -6.13
C CYS A 72 5.34 -0.31 -5.41
N MET A 73 4.51 -1.18 -4.84
CA MET A 73 4.90 -2.39 -4.11
C MET A 73 5.83 -2.17 -2.90
N LYS A 74 6.03 -0.92 -2.49
CA LYS A 74 6.78 -0.60 -1.27
C LYS A 74 5.99 -0.99 -0.03
N THR A 75 6.70 -1.50 0.96
CA THR A 75 6.15 -1.83 2.27
C THR A 75 6.26 -0.62 3.21
N PHE A 76 5.27 -0.47 4.07
CA PHE A 76 5.19 0.61 5.03
C PHE A 76 5.09 0.04 6.44
N ALA A 77 5.78 0.70 7.36
CA ALA A 77 5.73 0.38 8.78
C ALA A 77 4.32 0.53 9.38
N ARG A 78 3.48 1.39 8.79
CA ARG A 78 2.24 1.88 9.38
C ARG A 78 1.18 2.17 8.32
N ARG A 79 -0.09 1.96 8.70
CA ARG A 79 -1.28 2.32 7.91
C ARG A 79 -1.26 3.78 7.44
N ASP A 80 -1.07 4.73 8.35
CA ASP A 80 -1.10 6.16 8.02
C ASP A 80 0.04 6.60 7.08
N ALA A 81 1.17 5.88 7.10
CA ALA A 81 2.29 6.18 6.21
C ALA A 81 1.93 5.78 4.77
N LEU A 82 1.35 4.59 4.59
CA LEU A 82 0.83 4.19 3.28
C LEU A 82 -0.36 5.09 2.86
N LYS A 83 -1.19 5.57 3.79
CA LYS A 83 -2.32 6.46 3.46
C LYS A 83 -1.82 7.79 2.93
N ARG A 84 -0.87 8.42 3.65
CA ARG A 84 -0.21 9.64 3.18
C ARG A 84 0.52 9.44 1.86
N HIS A 85 1.06 8.25 1.60
CA HIS A 85 1.69 7.93 0.33
C HIS A 85 0.69 7.96 -0.84
N VAL A 86 -0.48 7.33 -0.68
CA VAL A 86 -1.52 7.29 -1.72
C VAL A 86 -2.27 8.62 -1.85
N ASP A 87 -2.47 9.35 -0.75
CA ASP A 87 -3.15 10.66 -0.77
C ASP A 87 -2.25 11.80 -1.31
N ASN A 88 -0.95 11.55 -1.50
CA ASN A 88 -0.01 12.56 -1.97
C ASN A 88 -0.10 12.75 -3.49
N ARG A 89 -0.58 13.91 -3.93
CA ARG A 89 -0.72 14.27 -5.35
C ARG A 89 0.58 14.25 -6.16
N ASN A 90 1.74 14.33 -5.49
CA ASN A 90 3.06 14.22 -6.13
C ASN A 90 3.51 12.76 -6.35
N ILE A 91 2.70 11.78 -5.93
CA ILE A 91 2.96 10.35 -6.07
C ILE A 91 1.95 9.78 -7.05
N SER A 92 2.42 9.06 -8.06
CA SER A 92 1.58 8.47 -9.11
C SER A 92 0.83 7.20 -8.67
N CYS A 93 1.00 6.78 -7.43
CA CYS A 93 0.38 5.58 -6.90
C CYS A 93 -1.11 5.82 -6.64
N VAL A 94 -1.93 4.87 -7.05
CA VAL A 94 -3.38 4.93 -6.91
C VAL A 94 -3.86 3.87 -5.94
N GLY A 95 -4.94 4.14 -5.23
CA GLY A 95 -5.47 3.23 -4.21
C GLY A 95 -6.46 3.91 -3.29
N HIS A 96 -7.17 3.10 -2.53
CA HIS A 96 -7.85 3.55 -1.31
C HIS A 96 -7.45 2.62 -0.17
N MET A 97 -7.28 3.20 1.02
CA MET A 97 -6.97 2.47 2.24
C MET A 97 -7.99 2.76 3.33
#